data_AF-A0AA88NAH1-F1
#
_entry.id   AF-A0AA88NAH1-F1
#
_cell.length_a   1.000
_cell.length_b   1.000
_cell.length_c   1.000
_cell.angle_alpha   90.00
_cell.angle_beta   90.00
_cell.angle_gamma   90.00
#
_symmetry.space_group_name_H-M   'P 1'
#
loop_
_entity.id
_entity.type
_entity.pdbx_description
1 polymer ?
#
loop_
_entity_poly.entity_id
_entity_poly.type
_entity_poly.pdbx_seq_one_letter_code
_entity_poly.pdbx_strand_id
1 'polypeptide(L)'
;MNKKGNVSWVKPSEPSFLRKFKNDIGYKEGPTVETKRQELPQFDDDSGDSDREDEMPQVVVLKKGDITAEEALKLKKDIHDSNKDEQPPADGKILFKKPAKRSSDKFEGITASSNSKKKKKSENEEEEKKKESGVKVKNSSLLSFGDDEEED
;
A
#
# COMPACT_ATOMS: atom_id res chain seq x y z
N MET A 1 -6.95 -34.37 -30.58
CA MET A 1 -7.26 -33.98 -29.18
C MET A 1 -6.26 -34.67 -28.27
N ASN A 2 -5.29 -33.93 -27.73
CA ASN A 2 -4.21 -34.51 -26.95
C ASN A 2 -4.72 -34.70 -25.51
N LYS A 3 -5.03 -35.96 -25.15
CA LYS A 3 -5.36 -36.33 -23.77
C LYS A 3 -4.09 -36.13 -22.93
N LYS A 4 -4.01 -35.00 -22.23
CA LYS A 4 -2.98 -34.78 -21.21
C LYS A 4 -3.15 -35.88 -20.17
N GLY A 5 -2.11 -36.68 -19.94
CA GLY A 5 -2.16 -37.80 -19.00
C GLY A 5 -2.41 -37.29 -17.59
N ASN A 6 -3.50 -37.73 -16.97
CA ASN A 6 -3.81 -37.42 -15.58
C ASN A 6 -2.87 -38.24 -14.69
N VAL A 7 -1.71 -37.68 -14.34
CA VAL A 7 -0.78 -38.30 -13.38
C VAL A 7 -1.09 -37.74 -12.00
N SER A 8 -1.55 -38.59 -11.08
CA SER A 8 -1.71 -38.27 -9.66
C SER A 8 -0.58 -38.90 -8.85
N TRP A 9 0.02 -38.13 -7.95
CA TRP A 9 1.02 -38.62 -7.01
C TRP A 9 0.34 -39.07 -5.70
N VAL A 10 0.65 -40.29 -5.24
CA VAL A 10 0.20 -40.81 -3.94
C VAL A 10 1.43 -41.12 -3.10
N LYS A 11 1.56 -40.51 -1.91
CA LYS A 11 2.66 -40.79 -0.98
C LYS A 11 2.43 -42.18 -0.36
N PRO A 12 3.28 -43.20 -0.64
CA PRO A 12 3.11 -44.52 -0.04
C PRO A 12 3.36 -44.46 1.47
N SER A 13 2.73 -45.36 2.22
CA SER A 13 2.91 -45.44 3.67
C SER A 13 4.35 -45.83 4.03
N GLU A 14 4.91 -45.17 5.05
CA GLU A 14 6.26 -45.50 5.51
C GLU A 14 6.32 -46.92 6.11
N PRO A 15 7.34 -47.73 5.76
CA PRO A 15 7.53 -49.07 6.29
C PRO A 15 7.81 -49.01 7.80
N SER A 16 7.44 -50.09 8.50
CA SER A 16 7.50 -50.17 9.97
C SER A 16 8.89 -49.92 10.55
N PHE A 17 9.96 -50.33 9.86
CA PHE A 17 11.35 -50.08 10.27
C PHE A 17 11.68 -48.58 10.30
N LEU A 18 11.37 -47.84 9.24
CA LEU A 18 11.66 -46.39 9.17
C LEU A 18 10.87 -45.60 10.22
N ARG A 19 9.63 -46.02 10.49
CA ARG A 19 8.79 -45.40 11.53
C ARG A 19 9.38 -45.54 12.93
N LYS A 20 9.83 -46.77 13.28
CA LYS A 20 10.49 -47.04 14.56
C LYS A 20 11.78 -46.23 14.69
N PHE A 21 12.62 -46.26 13.66
CA PHE A 21 13.87 -45.50 13.64
C PHE A 21 13.66 -44.00 13.82
N LYS A 22 12.71 -43.39 13.10
CA LYS A 22 12.36 -41.96 13.25
C LYS A 22 11.89 -41.62 14.66
N ASN A 23 11.12 -42.50 15.29
CA ASN A 23 10.66 -42.30 16.66
C ASN A 23 11.81 -42.40 17.67
N ASP A 24 12.69 -43.40 17.52
CA ASP A 24 13.80 -43.64 18.44
C ASP A 24 14.82 -42.48 18.44
N ILE A 25 15.05 -41.86 17.28
CA ILE A 25 15.95 -40.70 17.15
C ILE A 25 15.25 -39.35 17.36
N GLY A 26 13.94 -39.34 17.64
CA GLY A 26 13.17 -38.11 17.82
C GLY A 26 13.07 -37.23 16.56
N TYR A 27 13.07 -37.84 15.37
CA TYR A 27 13.00 -37.12 14.10
C TYR A 27 11.68 -36.34 13.97
N LYS A 28 11.79 -35.02 13.80
CA LYS A 28 10.68 -34.14 13.47
C LYS A 28 10.79 -33.77 11.99
N GLU A 29 9.75 -34.09 11.21
CA GLU A 29 9.70 -33.72 9.79
C GLU A 29 9.80 -32.19 9.69
N GLY A 30 10.72 -31.72 8.83
CA GLY A 30 10.98 -30.29 8.70
C GLY A 30 9.84 -29.53 8.03
N PRO A 31 9.96 -28.19 7.92
CA PRO A 31 8.99 -27.37 7.21
C PRO A 31 8.73 -27.91 5.80
N THR A 32 7.50 -28.32 5.54
CA THR A 32 7.07 -28.87 4.25
C THR A 32 6.48 -27.75 3.39
N VAL A 33 6.28 -27.95 2.09
CA VAL A 33 5.63 -26.96 1.21
C VAL A 33 4.27 -26.49 1.77
N GLU A 34 3.51 -27.38 2.43
CA GLU A 34 2.25 -27.05 3.10
C GLU A 34 2.42 -26.04 4.24
N THR A 35 3.56 -26.02 4.94
CA THR A 35 3.79 -25.04 6.01
C THR A 35 3.92 -23.61 5.47
N LYS A 36 4.15 -23.44 4.15
CA LYS A 36 4.10 -22.13 3.48
C LYS A 36 2.68 -21.69 3.12
N ARG A 37 1.74 -22.63 3.07
CA ARG A 37 0.32 -22.39 2.79
C ARG A 37 -0.50 -22.21 4.06
N GLN A 38 0.06 -22.57 5.21
CA GLN A 38 -0.55 -22.33 6.49
C GLN A 38 -0.69 -20.82 6.72
N GLU A 39 -1.92 -20.38 6.99
CA GLU A 39 -2.17 -19.03 7.47
C GLU A 39 -1.43 -18.88 8.80
N LEU A 40 -0.43 -17.99 8.79
CA LEU A 40 0.23 -17.61 10.03
C LEU A 40 -0.82 -16.93 10.91
N PRO A 41 -0.74 -17.09 12.24
CA PRO A 41 -1.53 -16.26 13.12
C PRO A 41 -1.28 -14.80 12.74
N GLN A 42 -2.37 -14.03 12.62
CA GLN A 42 -2.29 -12.60 12.43
C GLN A 42 -1.58 -12.06 13.66
N PHE A 43 -0.27 -11.84 13.54
CA PHE A 43 0.43 -11.02 14.50
C PHE A 43 -0.23 -9.66 14.40
N ASP A 44 -0.69 -9.13 15.53
CA ASP A 44 -0.98 -7.71 15.60
C ASP A 44 0.32 -7.01 15.16
N ASP A 45 0.30 -6.42 13.96
CA ASP A 45 1.41 -5.64 13.39
C ASP A 45 1.79 -4.47 14.33
N ASP A 46 0.96 -4.21 15.34
CA ASP A 46 1.14 -3.26 16.44
C ASP A 46 2.17 -3.72 17.49
N SER A 47 2.55 -5.01 17.50
CA SER A 47 3.56 -5.51 18.44
C SER A 47 4.99 -5.08 18.08
N GLY A 48 5.17 -4.41 16.94
CA GLY A 48 6.41 -3.75 16.53
C GLY A 48 6.40 -2.22 16.68
N ASP A 49 5.28 -1.61 17.09
CA ASP A 49 5.14 -0.15 17.23
C ASP A 49 5.13 0.30 18.71
N SER A 50 5.07 -0.63 19.66
CA SER A 50 5.29 -0.29 21.06
C SER A 50 6.79 -0.18 21.33
N ASP A 51 7.36 1.02 21.18
CA ASP A 51 8.68 1.36 21.72
C ASP A 51 8.80 0.76 23.12
N ARG A 52 9.76 -0.14 23.33
CA ARG A 52 9.97 -0.72 24.66
C ARG A 52 10.35 0.38 25.65
N GLU A 53 10.12 0.17 26.94
CA GLU A 53 10.49 1.17 27.95
C GLU A 53 11.99 1.56 27.87
N ASP A 54 12.85 0.60 27.51
CA ASP A 54 14.29 0.79 27.29
C ASP A 54 14.64 1.57 26.00
N GLU A 55 13.72 1.65 25.04
CA GLU A 55 13.91 2.33 23.74
C GLU A 55 13.38 3.77 23.79
N MET A 56 12.64 4.15 24.84
CA MET A 56 12.14 5.50 25.01
C MET A 56 13.27 6.52 25.26
N PRO A 57 13.16 7.75 24.72
CA PRO A 57 14.19 8.77 24.94
C PRO A 57 14.23 9.23 26.40
N GLN A 58 15.45 9.43 26.92
CA GLN A 58 15.65 10.02 28.24
C GLN A 58 15.19 11.47 28.27
N VAL A 59 14.25 11.79 29.17
CA VAL A 59 13.79 13.16 29.41
C VAL A 59 14.68 13.81 30.48
N VAL A 60 15.25 14.98 30.18
CA VAL A 60 16.10 15.76 31.10
C VAL A 60 15.52 17.17 31.26
N VAL A 61 15.27 17.58 32.50
CA VAL A 61 14.75 18.92 32.85
C VAL A 61 15.93 19.80 33.29
N LEU A 62 16.23 20.85 32.53
CA LEU A 62 17.34 21.78 32.82
C LEU A 62 16.85 23.11 33.38
N LYS A 63 15.66 23.56 32.97
CA LYS A 63 15.08 24.86 33.34
C LYS A 63 13.67 24.69 33.90
N LYS A 64 13.26 25.67 34.70
CA LYS A 64 11.88 25.79 35.19
C LYS A 64 10.98 26.13 34.00
N GLY A 65 10.24 25.14 33.49
CA GLY A 65 9.40 25.26 32.30
C GLY A 65 9.62 24.15 31.26
N ASP A 66 10.67 23.34 31.40
CA ASP A 66 10.83 22.14 30.57
C ASP A 66 9.80 21.08 30.98
N ILE A 67 9.35 20.29 29.99
CA ILE A 67 8.33 19.25 30.18
C ILE A 67 8.92 18.11 31.02
N THR A 68 8.18 17.70 32.04
CA THR A 68 8.57 16.57 32.89
C THR A 68 8.26 15.23 32.21
N ALA A 69 8.92 14.15 32.64
CA ALA A 69 8.72 12.82 32.06
C ALA A 69 7.24 12.37 32.08
N GLU A 70 6.51 12.71 33.14
CA GLU A 70 5.09 12.37 33.26
C GLU A 70 4.21 13.13 32.26
N GLU A 71 4.49 14.40 32.01
CA GLU A 71 3.75 15.23 31.07
C GLU A 71 4.03 14.80 29.62
N ALA A 72 5.28 14.45 29.31
CA ALA A 72 5.66 13.93 28.00
C ALA A 72 4.92 12.63 27.66
N LEU A 73 4.78 11.72 28.63
CA LEU A 73 4.04 10.47 28.46
C LEU A 73 2.54 10.70 28.26
N LYS A 74 1.94 11.68 28.96
CA LYS A 74 0.52 12.03 28.79
C LYS A 74 0.26 12.59 27.39
N LEU A 75 1.08 13.55 26.94
CA LEU A 75 0.98 14.13 25.61
C LEU A 75 1.11 13.08 24.50
N LYS A 76 2.04 12.12 24.64
CA LYS A 76 2.18 11.01 23.68
C LYS A 76 0.92 10.15 23.60
N LYS A 77 0.32 9.82 24.75
CA LYS A 77 -0.93 9.03 24.81
C LYS A 77 -2.09 9.77 24.14
N ASP A 78 -2.27 11.05 24.45
CA ASP A 78 -3.34 11.87 23.87
C ASP A 78 -3.21 11.99 22.33
N ILE A 79 -1.98 12.09 21.82
CA ILE A 79 -1.71 12.11 20.37
C ILE A 79 -2.00 10.73 19.76
N HIS A 80 -1.55 9.65 20.38
CA HIS A 80 -1.82 8.30 19.87
C HIS A 80 -3.32 7.99 19.82
N ASP A 81 -4.05 8.32 20.89
CA ASP A 81 -5.49 8.05 20.99
C ASP A 81 -6.30 8.89 19.99
N SER A 82 -5.92 10.16 19.75
CA SER A 82 -6.56 10.99 18.73
C SER A 82 -6.30 10.55 17.29
N ASN A 83 -5.14 9.93 17.00
CA ASN A 83 -4.87 9.33 15.69
C ASN A 83 -5.59 8.00 15.48
N LYS A 84 -5.94 7.29 16.56
CA LYS A 84 -6.66 6.01 16.49
C LYS A 84 -8.11 6.19 16.00
N ASP A 85 -8.72 7.34 16.22
CA ASP A 85 -10.07 7.65 15.73
C ASP A 85 -10.12 7.97 14.22
N GLU A 86 -8.97 8.26 13.60
CA GLU A 86 -8.84 8.41 12.14
C GLU A 86 -8.37 7.09 11.50
N GLN A 87 -9.00 5.97 11.87
CA GLN A 87 -8.71 4.68 11.26
C GLN A 87 -8.90 4.77 9.73
N PRO A 88 -7.95 4.26 8.93
CA PRO A 88 -8.16 4.12 7.51
C PRO A 88 -9.41 3.26 7.28
N PRO A 89 -10.26 3.60 6.29
CA PRO A 89 -11.47 2.84 6.05
C PRO A 89 -11.13 1.37 5.85
N ALA A 90 -11.81 0.48 6.59
CA ALA A 90 -11.57 -0.97 6.61
C ALA A 90 -11.63 -1.63 5.21
N ASP A 91 -12.23 -0.94 4.24
CA ASP A 91 -12.37 -1.36 2.85
C ASP A 91 -11.12 -1.07 1.97
N GLY A 92 -10.04 -0.53 2.56
CA GLY A 92 -8.77 -0.24 1.86
C GLY A 92 -8.86 0.88 0.80
N LYS A 93 -10.02 1.52 0.65
CA LYS A 93 -10.28 2.59 -0.31
C LYS A 93 -9.88 3.94 0.27
N ILE A 94 -8.86 4.58 -0.29
CA ILE A 94 -8.41 5.90 0.14
C ILE A 94 -9.49 6.95 -0.16
N LEU A 95 -10.01 7.62 0.87
CA LEU A 95 -10.97 8.73 0.74
C LEU A 95 -10.24 10.07 0.78
N PHE A 96 -10.20 10.79 -0.35
CA PHE A 96 -9.64 12.14 -0.40
C PHE A 96 -10.62 13.15 0.22
N LYS A 97 -10.35 13.59 1.46
CA LYS A 97 -11.05 14.74 2.06
C LYS A 97 -10.60 16.02 1.37
N LYS A 98 -11.56 16.83 0.91
CA LYS A 98 -11.26 18.14 0.32
C LYS A 98 -10.66 19.05 1.39
N PRO A 99 -9.51 19.72 1.13
CA PRO A 99 -8.93 20.62 2.10
C PRO A 99 -9.89 21.78 2.40
N ALA A 100 -9.97 22.17 3.67
CA ALA A 100 -10.70 23.38 4.06
C ALA A 100 -10.11 24.58 3.32
N LYS A 101 -10.98 25.44 2.78
CA LYS A 101 -10.55 26.69 2.13
C LYS A 101 -9.82 27.52 3.20
N ARG A 102 -8.51 27.69 3.04
CA ARG A 102 -7.70 28.56 3.91
C ARG A 102 -8.27 29.98 3.84
N SER A 103 -8.71 30.54 4.97
CA SER A 103 -8.91 31.98 5.09
C SER A 103 -7.55 32.65 4.93
N SER A 104 -7.47 33.63 4.04
CA SER A 104 -6.22 34.15 3.48
C SER A 104 -5.45 35.10 4.42
N ASP A 105 -5.28 34.76 5.69
CA ASP A 105 -4.46 35.58 6.60
C ASP A 105 -3.31 34.76 7.19
N LYS A 106 -2.11 35.03 6.65
CA LYS A 106 -0.77 34.66 7.14
C LYS A 106 -0.35 33.20 6.97
N PHE A 107 0.31 32.93 5.83
CA PHE A 107 1.20 31.78 5.68
C PHE A 107 2.61 32.30 5.31
N GLU A 108 3.51 32.34 6.29
CA GLU A 108 4.94 32.62 6.09
C GLU A 108 5.66 31.30 5.75
N GLY A 109 5.53 30.84 4.51
CA GLY A 109 6.14 29.59 4.08
C GLY A 109 6.10 29.39 2.57
N ILE A 110 7.26 29.61 1.95
CA ILE A 110 7.67 29.29 0.57
C ILE A 110 6.63 29.64 -0.52
N THR A 111 6.74 30.86 -1.05
CA THR A 111 6.00 31.31 -2.24
C THR A 111 6.69 30.81 -3.52
N ALA A 112 6.31 29.65 -4.03
CA ALA A 112 6.61 29.25 -5.40
C ALA A 112 5.32 29.22 -6.22
N SER A 113 4.88 30.39 -6.69
CA SER A 113 3.81 30.50 -7.69
C SER A 113 4.41 30.55 -9.10
N SER A 114 4.17 29.54 -9.93
CA SER A 114 4.09 29.74 -11.38
C SER A 114 2.64 29.55 -11.80
N ASN A 115 1.97 30.68 -12.02
CA ASN A 115 0.58 30.75 -12.43
C ASN A 115 0.40 30.19 -13.84
N SER A 116 -0.59 29.31 -13.97
CA SER A 116 -1.29 29.06 -15.23
C SER A 116 -1.96 30.35 -15.74
N LYS A 117 -1.73 30.70 -17.00
CA LYS A 117 -2.51 31.73 -17.71
C LYS A 117 -3.10 31.12 -18.98
N LYS A 118 -4.39 30.82 -18.89
CA LYS A 118 -5.27 30.61 -20.06
C LYS A 118 -6.06 31.90 -20.27
N LYS A 119 -5.93 32.55 -21.43
CA LYS A 119 -6.97 33.40 -22.02
C LYS A 119 -6.78 33.58 -23.54
N LYS A 120 -7.75 33.02 -24.27
CA LYS A 120 -8.40 33.42 -25.54
C LYS A 120 -7.61 34.18 -26.65
N LYS A 121 -7.42 33.44 -27.76
CA LYS A 121 -7.62 33.71 -29.21
C LYS A 121 -7.68 35.16 -29.74
N SER A 122 -6.69 35.48 -30.56
CA SER A 122 -6.69 36.23 -31.85
C SER A 122 -5.25 36.07 -32.38
N GLU A 123 -4.90 35.80 -33.62
CA GLU A 123 -5.56 35.73 -34.92
C GLU A 123 -4.54 34.99 -35.82
N ASN A 124 -5.04 34.28 -36.83
CA ASN A 124 -4.34 33.88 -38.06
C ASN A 124 -3.45 32.62 -38.10
N GLU A 125 -3.52 31.98 -39.28
CA GLU A 125 -2.75 30.86 -39.85
C GLU A 125 -3.21 29.46 -39.40
N GLU A 126 -4.14 28.82 -40.15
CA GLU A 126 -3.89 27.95 -41.33
C GLU A 126 -3.08 26.71 -40.90
N GLU A 127 -3.61 25.48 -40.87
CA GLU A 127 -3.95 24.55 -41.99
C GLU A 127 -4.93 23.46 -41.44
N GLU A 128 -6.10 23.21 -42.03
CA GLU A 128 -6.43 22.11 -42.99
C GLU A 128 -5.97 20.71 -42.52
N LYS A 129 -6.87 19.83 -42.02
CA LYS A 129 -7.74 18.82 -42.72
C LYS A 129 -7.07 17.43 -42.66
N LYS A 130 -7.69 16.25 -42.67
CA LYS A 130 -9.05 15.66 -42.68
C LYS A 130 -8.93 14.27 -42.00
N LYS A 131 -9.41 13.20 -42.66
CA LYS A 131 -10.45 12.32 -42.17
C LYS A 131 -10.43 10.84 -42.77
N GLU A 132 -9.87 9.76 -42.16
CA GLU A 132 -10.00 8.29 -42.44
C GLU A 132 -9.44 7.30 -41.35
N SER A 133 -9.73 5.98 -41.37
CA SER A 133 -10.82 5.20 -40.72
C SER A 133 -10.27 3.86 -40.15
N GLY A 134 -10.02 3.77 -38.84
CA GLY A 134 -9.35 2.64 -38.16
C GLY A 134 -10.23 1.43 -37.79
N VAL A 135 -9.76 0.23 -38.15
CA VAL A 135 -10.36 -1.11 -37.92
C VAL A 135 -10.91 -1.31 -36.50
N LYS A 136 -12.18 -1.75 -36.39
CA LYS A 136 -12.87 -2.06 -35.13
C LYS A 136 -12.18 -3.19 -34.36
N VAL A 137 -11.33 -2.85 -33.39
CA VAL A 137 -10.73 -3.80 -32.44
C VAL A 137 -11.83 -4.37 -31.53
N LYS A 138 -12.13 -5.68 -31.65
CA LYS A 138 -13.17 -6.37 -30.85
C LYS A 138 -12.71 -6.74 -29.43
N ASN A 139 -11.83 -5.95 -28.84
CA ASN A 139 -11.46 -6.07 -27.42
C ASN A 139 -12.09 -4.92 -26.67
N SER A 140 -13.14 -5.19 -25.88
CA SER A 140 -13.91 -4.18 -25.15
C SER A 140 -13.20 -3.61 -23.90
N SER A 141 -11.89 -3.85 -23.76
CA SER A 141 -11.09 -3.48 -22.59
C SER A 141 -9.78 -2.78 -22.97
N LEU A 142 -9.77 -2.04 -24.08
CA LEU A 142 -8.66 -1.14 -24.42
C LEU A 142 -9.23 0.24 -24.72
N LEU A 143 -8.76 1.23 -23.95
CA LEU A 143 -9.03 2.65 -24.16
C LEU A 143 -8.50 3.05 -25.54
N SER A 144 -9.40 3.26 -26.50
CA SER A 144 -9.08 3.78 -27.83
C SER A 144 -9.03 5.30 -27.74
N PHE A 145 -7.81 5.86 -27.69
CA PHE A 145 -7.60 7.27 -28.00
C PHE A 145 -7.54 7.36 -29.51
N GLY A 146 -8.61 7.92 -30.10
CA GLY A 146 -8.71 8.11 -31.54
C GLY A 146 -7.77 9.19 -32.04
N ASP A 147 -7.14 8.91 -33.18
CA ASP A 147 -7.03 9.84 -34.30
C ASP A 147 -6.59 9.03 -35.53
N ASP A 148 -7.58 8.36 -36.12
CA ASP A 148 -8.02 8.72 -37.47
C ASP A 148 -7.59 10.19 -37.71
N GLU A 149 -6.74 10.61 -38.65
CA GLU A 149 -7.07 10.62 -40.07
C GLU A 149 -6.04 11.44 -40.97
N GLU A 150 -5.44 10.86 -42.04
CA GLU A 150 -5.34 11.41 -43.43
C GLU A 150 -4.45 10.58 -44.39
N GLU A 151 -5.02 10.38 -45.58
CA GLU A 151 -4.67 9.51 -46.71
C GLU A 151 -3.74 10.25 -47.71
N ASP A 152 -2.56 9.68 -47.99
CA ASP A 152 -1.91 9.59 -49.33
C ASP A 152 -0.66 8.67 -49.27
#